data_AF-A0A1W1BE66-F1
#
_entry.id   AF-A0A1W1BE66-F1
#
_cell.length_a   1.000
_cell.length_b   1.000
_cell.length_c   1.000
_cell.angle_alpha   90.00
_cell.angle_beta   90.00
_cell.angle_gamma   90.00
#
_symmetry.space_group_name_H-M   'P 1'
#
loop_
_entity.id
_entity.type
_entity.pdbx_description
1 polymer ?
#
loop_
_entity_poly.entity_id
_entity_poly.type
_entity_poly.pdbx_seq_one_letter_code
_entity_poly.pdbx_strand_id
1 'polypeptide(L)'
;MYKLFLIFIFSLELSGYELPKVNLEKSTKPEIVYFYAKNILIEKSFSYIIKWKTINATDVKLSLIGKVEPVGKIIITEEEYKKGVIVLKAINKYSQCIDTEIIIPNTETYSEPEGIPEKTNANYSNGFIQALVETILITLDQAY
;
A
#
# COMPACT_ATOMS: atom_id res chain seq x y z
N MET A 1 1.42 88.15 -12.27
CA MET A 1 2.06 87.56 -11.08
C MET A 1 1.62 86.09 -11.03
N TYR A 2 2.37 85.18 -11.65
CA TYR A 2 1.95 83.79 -11.81
C TYR A 2 2.53 82.93 -10.70
N LYS A 3 1.65 82.26 -9.94
CA LYS A 3 1.98 81.40 -8.80
C LYS A 3 2.29 80.00 -9.35
N LEU A 4 3.57 79.65 -9.42
CA LEU A 4 4.05 78.34 -9.84
C LEU A 4 3.68 77.32 -8.76
N PHE A 5 2.75 76.42 -9.07
CA PHE A 5 2.30 75.35 -8.16
C PHE A 5 3.14 74.10 -8.43
N LEU A 6 4.03 73.78 -7.50
CA LEU A 6 4.98 72.68 -7.61
C LEU A 6 4.30 71.39 -7.14
N ILE A 7 4.00 70.49 -8.09
CA ILE A 7 3.38 69.19 -7.82
C ILE A 7 4.47 68.24 -7.32
N PHE A 8 4.43 67.91 -6.03
CA PHE A 8 5.20 66.80 -5.46
C PHE A 8 4.55 65.48 -5.89
N ILE A 9 5.21 64.77 -6.83
CA ILE A 9 4.84 63.39 -7.15
C ILE A 9 5.42 62.52 -6.04
N PHE A 10 4.56 62.09 -5.12
CA PHE A 10 4.90 61.15 -4.06
C PHE A 10 5.09 59.77 -4.71
N SER A 11 6.34 59.38 -4.97
CA SER A 11 6.67 58.03 -5.43
C SER A 11 6.31 57.03 -4.34
N LEU A 12 5.12 56.43 -4.45
CA LEU A 12 4.76 55.23 -3.69
C LEU A 12 5.66 54.10 -4.19
N GLU A 13 6.76 53.86 -3.49
CA GLU A 13 7.49 52.61 -3.64
C GLU A 13 6.56 51.49 -3.20
N LEU A 14 5.93 50.81 -4.17
CA LEU A 14 5.32 49.51 -3.93
C LEU A 14 6.44 48.59 -3.46
N SER A 15 6.59 48.43 -2.14
CA SER A 15 7.44 47.41 -1.56
C SER A 15 6.94 46.07 -2.10
N GLY A 16 7.72 45.48 -3.02
CA GLY A 16 7.41 44.17 -3.59
C GLY A 16 7.28 43.18 -2.45
N TYR A 17 6.09 42.61 -2.27
CA TYR A 17 5.90 41.48 -1.38
C TYR A 17 6.65 40.29 -1.98
N GLU A 18 7.87 40.03 -1.51
CA GLU A 18 8.52 38.75 -1.77
C GLU A 18 7.71 37.67 -1.07
N LEU A 19 7.08 36.80 -1.86
CA LEU A 19 6.37 35.64 -1.32
C LEU A 19 7.37 34.80 -0.51
N PRO A 20 7.03 34.43 0.73
CA PRO A 20 7.91 33.58 1.53
C PRO A 20 8.15 32.27 0.77
N LYS A 21 9.42 31.93 0.57
CA LYS A 21 9.82 30.64 0.01
C LYS A 21 9.43 29.55 1.00
N VAL A 22 8.31 28.89 0.75
CA VAL A 22 7.89 27.70 1.49
C VAL A 22 8.81 26.56 1.08
N ASN A 23 9.70 26.15 1.99
CA ASN A 23 10.50 24.95 1.83
C ASN A 23 9.66 23.76 2.33
N LEU A 24 9.01 23.06 1.41
CA LEU A 24 8.32 21.81 1.74
C LEU A 24 9.40 20.75 1.99
N GLU A 25 9.60 20.41 3.26
CA GLU A 25 10.50 19.31 3.62
C GLU A 25 10.06 18.04 2.88
N LYS A 26 11.00 17.45 2.14
CA LYS A 26 10.75 16.20 1.43
C LYS A 26 10.48 15.12 2.47
N SER A 27 9.25 14.60 2.50
CA SER A 27 8.87 13.49 3.39
C SER A 27 9.86 12.34 3.25
N THR A 28 10.44 11.94 4.37
CA THR A 28 11.35 10.78 4.45
C THR A 28 10.60 9.49 4.79
N LYS A 29 9.31 9.57 5.09
CA LYS A 29 8.51 8.38 5.37
C LYS A 29 8.35 7.54 4.09
N PRO A 30 8.69 6.23 4.11
CA PRO A 30 8.41 5.35 2.99
C PRO A 30 6.89 5.20 2.83
N GLU A 31 6.45 5.04 1.59
CA GLU A 31 5.05 4.87 1.26
C GLU A 31 4.90 3.83 0.15
N ILE A 32 3.99 2.89 0.33
CA ILE A 32 3.57 1.92 -0.67
C ILE A 32 2.44 2.56 -1.48
N VAL A 33 2.75 3.02 -2.68
CA VAL A 33 1.79 3.71 -3.57
C VAL A 33 0.75 2.74 -4.12
N TYR A 34 1.19 1.53 -4.48
CA TYR A 34 0.28 0.44 -4.81
C TYR A 34 0.95 -0.91 -4.55
N PHE A 35 0.14 -1.88 -4.15
CA PHE A 35 0.52 -3.29 -4.05
C PHE A 35 -0.71 -4.16 -4.32
N TYR A 36 -0.70 -4.90 -5.42
CA TYR A 36 -1.85 -5.73 -5.81
C TYR A 36 -1.43 -6.95 -6.61
N ALA A 37 -2.31 -7.96 -6.62
CA ALA A 37 -2.23 -9.12 -7.48
C ALA A 37 -3.35 -9.09 -8.51
N LYS A 38 -3.07 -9.55 -9.74
CA LYS A 38 -4.06 -9.72 -10.79
C LYS A 38 -3.91 -11.11 -11.42
N ASN A 39 -4.99 -11.86 -11.48
CA ASN A 39 -5.05 -13.13 -12.20
C ASN A 39 -4.81 -12.91 -13.70
N ILE A 40 -4.06 -13.84 -14.30
CA ILE A 40 -3.84 -13.96 -15.73
C ILE A 40 -3.90 -15.44 -16.13
N LEU A 41 -4.27 -15.71 -17.39
CA LEU A 41 -4.26 -17.05 -17.97
C LEU A 41 -3.04 -17.20 -18.88
N ILE A 42 -2.15 -18.15 -18.58
CA ILE A 42 -0.97 -18.47 -19.40
C ILE A 42 -1.06 -19.96 -19.76
N GLU A 43 -1.08 -20.28 -21.06
CA GLU A 43 -0.99 -21.67 -21.54
C GLU A 43 -2.02 -22.63 -20.90
N LYS A 44 -3.24 -22.13 -20.64
CA LYS A 44 -4.34 -22.86 -19.96
C LYS A 44 -4.15 -23.09 -18.47
N SER A 45 -3.17 -22.43 -17.84
CA SER A 45 -2.97 -22.41 -16.38
C SER A 45 -3.21 -21.00 -15.83
N PHE A 46 -3.81 -20.91 -14.64
CA PHE A 46 -3.94 -19.63 -13.94
C PHE A 46 -2.60 -19.24 -13.29
N SER A 47 -2.26 -17.97 -13.43
CA SER A 47 -1.09 -17.35 -12.82
C SER A 47 -1.48 -15.98 -12.27
N TYR A 48 -0.63 -15.40 -11.43
CA TYR A 48 -0.88 -14.11 -10.81
C TYR A 48 0.29 -13.16 -11.09
N ILE A 49 -0.02 -11.99 -11.63
CA ILE A 49 0.93 -10.88 -11.68
C ILE A 49 0.80 -10.08 -10.39
N ILE A 50 1.86 -10.05 -9.60
CA ILE A 50 1.97 -9.16 -8.44
C ILE A 50 2.72 -7.92 -8.89
N LYS A 51 2.18 -6.73 -8.60
CA LYS A 51 2.78 -5.44 -8.94
C LYS A 51 2.88 -4.57 -7.70
N TRP A 52 3.99 -3.86 -7.59
CA TRP A 52 4.20 -2.90 -6.51
C TRP A 52 4.90 -1.63 -6.97
N LYS A 53 4.70 -0.58 -6.19
CA LYS A 53 5.47 0.65 -6.24
C LYS A 53 5.56 1.25 -4.85
N THR A 54 6.77 1.66 -4.50
CA THR A 54 7.07 2.37 -3.26
C THR A 54 7.75 3.69 -3.58
N ILE A 55 7.62 4.66 -2.69
CA ILE A 55 8.37 5.92 -2.71
C ILE A 55 9.07 6.12 -1.37
N ASN A 56 10.18 6.86 -1.38
CA ASN A 56 11.03 7.12 -0.21
C ASN A 56 11.52 5.85 0.51
N ALA A 57 11.39 4.67 -0.08
CA ALA A 57 11.92 3.43 0.45
C ALA A 57 13.37 3.23 -0.02
N THR A 58 14.23 2.85 0.91
CA THR A 58 15.64 2.49 0.67
C THR A 58 15.85 0.97 0.62
N ASP A 59 14.90 0.22 1.17
CA ASP A 59 14.90 -1.24 1.19
C ASP A 59 13.45 -1.70 1.04
N VAL A 60 13.21 -2.63 0.13
CA VAL A 60 11.88 -3.21 -0.10
C VAL A 60 12.01 -4.71 -0.07
N LYS A 61 11.13 -5.36 0.70
CA LYS A 61 11.10 -6.81 0.85
C LYS A 61 9.72 -7.35 0.52
N LEU A 62 9.70 -8.37 -0.33
CA LEU A 62 8.52 -9.16 -0.67
C LEU A 62 8.67 -10.54 0.00
N SER A 63 7.65 -11.00 0.74
CA SER A 63 7.74 -12.25 1.52
C SER A 63 8.12 -13.49 0.71
N LEU A 64 7.78 -13.52 -0.58
CA LEU A 64 8.04 -14.65 -1.49
C LEU A 64 9.50 -14.76 -1.93
N ILE A 65 10.16 -13.64 -2.24
CA ILE A 65 11.47 -13.62 -2.92
C ILE A 65 12.53 -12.80 -2.19
N GLY A 66 12.19 -12.18 -1.07
CA GLY A 66 13.10 -11.37 -0.29
C GLY A 66 13.25 -9.95 -0.85
N LYS A 67 14.49 -9.47 -0.99
CA LYS A 67 14.76 -8.07 -1.36
C LYS A 67 14.40 -7.82 -2.83
N VAL A 68 13.71 -6.71 -3.07
CA VAL A 68 13.25 -6.30 -4.41
C VAL A 68 13.50 -4.82 -4.65
N GLU A 69 13.43 -4.42 -5.92
CA GLU A 69 13.47 -3.01 -6.31
C GLU A 69 12.21 -2.25 -5.87
N PRO A 70 12.28 -0.90 -5.69
CA PRO A 70 11.14 -0.09 -5.26
C PRO A 70 9.92 -0.14 -6.17
N VAL A 71 10.12 -0.44 -7.46
CA VAL A 71 9.07 -0.64 -8.46
C VAL A 71 9.33 -1.95 -9.15
N GLY A 72 8.32 -2.82 -9.21
CA GLY A 72 8.51 -4.12 -9.81
C GLY A 72 7.23 -4.88 -10.09
N LYS A 73 7.43 -6.03 -10.73
CA LYS A 73 6.41 -7.03 -10.97
C LYS A 73 7.02 -8.41 -10.92
N ILE A 74 6.25 -9.39 -10.46
CA ILE A 74 6.58 -10.81 -10.59
C ILE A 74 5.35 -11.57 -11.05
N ILE A 75 5.58 -12.68 -11.77
CA ILE A 75 4.55 -13.65 -12.11
C ILE A 75 4.80 -14.87 -11.24
N ILE A 76 3.76 -15.31 -10.55
CA ILE A 76 3.77 -16.54 -9.76
C ILE A 76 2.65 -17.46 -10.20
N THR A 77 2.81 -18.76 -9.95
CA THR A 77 1.77 -19.75 -10.27
C THR A 77 0.57 -19.60 -9.33
N GLU A 78 -0.57 -20.16 -9.70
CA GLU A 78 -1.72 -20.25 -8.80
C GLU A 78 -1.40 -21.00 -7.50
N GLU A 79 -0.59 -22.07 -7.58
CA GLU A 79 -0.15 -22.82 -6.40
C GLU A 79 0.67 -21.95 -5.46
N GLU A 80 1.62 -21.17 -5.98
CA GLU A 80 2.41 -20.23 -5.17
C GLU A 80 1.56 -19.14 -4.56
N TYR A 81 0.59 -18.61 -5.30
CA TYR A 81 -0.32 -17.59 -4.80
C TYR A 81 -1.17 -18.13 -3.63
N LYS A 82 -1.62 -19.38 -3.70
CA LYS A 82 -2.44 -20.01 -2.65
C LYS A 82 -1.65 -20.48 -1.41
N LYS A 83 -0.30 -20.48 -1.43
CA LYS A 83 0.53 -20.93 -0.30
C LYS A 83 0.37 -20.07 0.95
N GLY A 84 -0.08 -18.83 0.82
CA GLY A 84 -0.37 -17.98 1.97
C GLY A 84 -0.26 -16.49 1.69
N VAL A 85 -0.26 -15.72 2.77
CA VAL A 85 -0.28 -14.26 2.75
C VAL A 85 1.00 -13.71 2.13
N ILE A 86 0.85 -12.74 1.22
CA ILE A 86 1.96 -12.08 0.55
C ILE A 86 2.12 -10.69 1.16
N VAL A 87 3.30 -10.41 1.69
CA VAL A 87 3.60 -9.18 2.43
C VAL A 87 4.66 -8.37 1.69
N LEU A 88 4.40 -7.09 1.48
CA LEU A 88 5.38 -6.12 1.02
C LEU A 88 5.76 -5.20 2.18
N LYS A 89 7.06 -5.10 2.48
CA LYS A 89 7.61 -4.18 3.49
C LYS A 89 8.50 -3.15 2.80
N ALA A 90 8.18 -1.88 2.96
CA ALA A 90 8.97 -0.76 2.48
C ALA A 90 9.64 -0.05 3.67
N ILE A 91 10.96 0.09 3.64
CA ILE A 91 11.75 0.62 4.75
C ILE A 91 12.57 1.80 4.27
N ASN A 92 12.53 2.91 4.99
CA ASN A 92 13.52 3.95 4.87
C ASN A 92 14.52 3.84 6.03
N LYS A 93 15.75 3.43 5.73
CA LYS A 93 16.83 3.25 6.73
C LYS A 93 17.24 4.56 7.39
N TYR A 94 17.04 5.70 6.72
CA TYR A 94 17.39 7.01 7.26
C TYR A 94 16.36 7.50 8.28
N SER A 95 15.07 7.31 8.02
CA SER A 95 14.00 7.69 8.96
C SER A 95 13.63 6.57 9.94
N GLN A 96 14.12 5.35 9.71
CA GLN A 96 13.75 4.11 10.43
C GLN A 96 12.25 3.80 10.39
N CYS A 97 11.51 4.42 9.47
CA CYS A 97 10.09 4.16 9.28
C CYS A 97 9.88 2.94 8.38
N ILE A 98 8.75 2.26 8.60
CA ILE A 98 8.33 1.09 7.85
C ILE A 98 6.88 1.32 7.40
N ASP A 99 6.61 0.97 6.14
CA ASP A 99 5.27 0.82 5.60
C ASP A 99 5.07 -0.64 5.16
N THR A 100 3.88 -1.19 5.40
CA THR A 100 3.58 -2.62 5.17
C THR A 100 2.21 -2.79 4.55
N GLU A 101 2.16 -3.54 3.46
CA GLU A 101 0.92 -3.88 2.76
C GLU A 101 0.81 -5.39 2.53
N ILE A 102 -0.42 -5.88 2.47
CA ILE A 102 -0.73 -7.31 2.50
C ILE A 102 -1.70 -7.68 1.39
N ILE A 103 -1.39 -8.77 0.68
CA ILE A 103 -2.33 -9.46 -0.21
C ILE A 103 -2.71 -10.78 0.45
N ILE A 104 -4.00 -10.94 0.70
CA ILE A 104 -4.59 -12.20 1.16
C ILE A 104 -5.09 -12.94 -0.09
N PRO A 105 -4.55 -14.12 -0.41
CA PRO A 105 -5.08 -14.92 -1.51
C PRO A 105 -6.55 -15.26 -1.24
N ASN A 106 -7.40 -15.11 -2.25
CA ASN A 106 -8.76 -15.62 -2.16
C ASN A 106 -8.69 -17.15 -2.14
N THR A 107 -8.73 -17.72 -0.94
CA THR A 107 -9.00 -19.13 -0.75
C THR A 107 -10.50 -19.31 -0.94
N GLU A 108 -10.98 -19.27 -2.18
CA GLU A 108 -12.20 -20.02 -2.45
C GLU A 108 -11.83 -21.47 -2.14
N THR A 109 -12.27 -21.91 -0.96
CA THR A 109 -12.14 -23.27 -0.47
C THR A 109 -12.66 -24.15 -1.58
N TYR A 110 -11.76 -24.86 -2.26
CA TYR A 110 -12.16 -25.89 -3.20
C TYR A 110 -12.93 -26.89 -2.34
N SER A 111 -14.25 -26.81 -2.37
CA SER A 111 -15.10 -27.86 -1.83
C SER A 111 -14.71 -29.06 -2.66
N GLU A 112 -14.05 -30.02 -2.01
CA GLU A 112 -13.79 -31.33 -2.59
C GLU A 112 -15.09 -31.75 -3.30
N PRO A 113 -15.04 -32.13 -4.60
CA PRO A 113 -16.26 -32.52 -5.30
C PRO A 113 -16.89 -33.66 -4.51
N GLU A 114 -18.04 -33.37 -3.87
CA GLU A 114 -18.77 -34.31 -3.05
C GLU A 114 -19.04 -35.57 -3.86
N GLY A 115 -18.22 -36.58 -3.61
CA GLY A 115 -18.57 -37.94 -3.90
C GLY A 115 -19.69 -38.36 -2.98
N ILE A 116 -20.91 -38.31 -3.51
CA ILE A 116 -22.13 -38.98 -3.05
C ILE A 116 -22.91 -38.24 -1.94
N PRO A 117 -24.20 -37.89 -2.16
CA PRO A 117 -24.98 -37.10 -1.21
C PRO A 117 -25.45 -37.95 -0.03
N GLU A 118 -25.09 -37.54 1.19
CA GLU A 118 -25.86 -37.90 2.37
C GLU A 118 -26.46 -36.64 2.98
N LYS A 119 -27.79 -36.55 2.88
CA LYS A 119 -28.61 -35.48 3.44
C LYS A 119 -28.24 -35.23 4.89
N THR A 120 -28.02 -33.97 5.27
CA THR A 120 -28.84 -33.29 6.30
C THR A 120 -28.47 -31.81 6.44
N ASN A 121 -29.51 -30.99 6.53
CA ASN A 121 -29.46 -29.54 6.70
C ASN A 121 -28.75 -29.13 7.99
N ALA A 122 -27.71 -28.30 7.90
CA ALA A 122 -27.30 -27.43 9.00
C ALA A 122 -26.87 -26.06 8.46
N ASN A 123 -27.72 -25.07 8.74
CA ASN A 123 -27.41 -23.65 8.66
C ASN A 123 -26.19 -23.36 9.56
N TYR A 124 -25.03 -23.06 8.98
CA TYR A 124 -23.91 -22.52 9.74
C TYR A 124 -23.81 -21.01 9.54
N SER A 125 -24.13 -20.34 10.65
CA SER A 125 -24.13 -18.90 10.91
C SER A 125 -22.71 -18.31 10.83
N ASN A 126 -22.66 -17.04 10.42
CA ASN A 126 -21.52 -16.11 10.29
C ASN A 126 -20.59 -15.94 11.52
N GLY A 127 -20.67 -16.79 12.55
CA GLY A 127 -19.89 -16.66 13.79
C GLY A 127 -18.40 -16.99 13.66
N PHE A 128 -17.98 -17.77 12.64
CA PHE A 128 -16.60 -18.22 12.50
C PHE A 128 -15.62 -17.13 12.03
N ILE A 129 -16.11 -16.18 11.22
CA ILE A 129 -15.27 -15.07 10.72
C ILE A 129 -14.95 -14.08 11.86
N GLN A 130 -15.87 -13.89 12.81
CA GLN A 130 -15.69 -12.94 13.91
C GLN A 130 -14.68 -13.43 14.97
N ALA A 131 -14.70 -14.74 15.29
CA ALA A 131 -13.78 -15.34 16.25
C ALA A 131 -12.30 -15.36 15.79
N LEU A 132 -12.07 -15.42 14.47
CA LEU A 132 -10.72 -15.40 13.90
C LEU A 132 -10.08 -14.01 13.96
N VAL A 133 -10.88 -12.94 13.84
CA VAL A 133 -10.40 -11.56 13.93
C VAL A 133 -10.01 -11.21 15.37
N GLU A 134 -10.79 -11.63 16.36
CA GLU A 134 -10.49 -11.35 17.78
C GLU A 134 -9.24 -12.11 18.27
N THR A 135 -9.03 -13.33 17.81
CA THR A 135 -7.85 -14.13 18.21
C THR A 135 -6.54 -13.52 17.69
N ILE A 136 -6.55 -12.94 16.48
CA ILE A 136 -5.37 -12.29 15.90
C ILE A 136 -5.04 -10.98 16.64
N LEU A 137 -6.04 -10.22 17.05
CA LEU A 137 -5.83 -8.97 17.81
C LEU A 137 -5.23 -9.22 19.20
N ILE A 138 -5.65 -10.28 19.90
CA ILE A 138 -5.12 -10.62 21.23
C ILE A 138 -3.67 -11.07 21.19
N THR A 139 -3.25 -11.74 20.10
CA THR A 139 -1.86 -12.25 19.98
C THR A 139 -0.86 -11.14 19.65
N LEU A 140 -1.33 -10.01 19.11
CA LEU A 140 -0.49 -8.85 18.77
C LEU A 140 -0.19 -7.93 19.97
N ASP A 141 -1.04 -7.95 21.01
CA ASP A 141 -0.87 -7.12 22.21
C ASP A 141 0.07 -7.77 23.26
N GLN A 142 0.38 -9.07 23.12
CA GLN A 142 1.28 -9.80 24.02
C GLN A 142 2.73 -9.86 23.50
N ALA A 143 3.00 -9.26 22.35
CA ALA A 143 4.31 -9.27 21.68
C ALA A 143 5.06 -7.92 21.76
N TYR A 144 4.54 -6.95 22.53
CA TYR A 144 5.17 -5.66 22.82
C TYR A 144 5.29 -5.41 24.32
#